data_AF-A0A627A543-F1
#
_entry.id   AF-A0A627A543-F1
#
_cell.length_a   1.000
_cell.length_b   1.000
_cell.length_c   1.000
_cell.angle_alpha   90.00
_cell.angle_beta   90.00
_cell.angle_gamma   90.00
#
_symmetry.space_group_name_H-M   'P 1'
#
loop_
_entity.id
_entity.type
_entity.pdbx_description
1 polymer ?
#
loop_
_entity_poly.entity_id
_entity_poly.type
_entity_poly.pdbx_seq_one_letter_code
_entity_poly.pdbx_strand_id
1 'polypeptide(L)'
;PFVLIVVNNNGGQIFSLLPTPQSKRERFYLMPQNVHFDHAAAMFNLRYHRPENWEELESVLAGAWRTPATTVIELVVNDTDGAQTLQQLLAQVSHL
;
A
#
# COMPACT_ATOMS: atom_id res chain seq x y z
N PRO A 1 10.73 -11.54 15.15
CA PRO A 1 9.44 -11.09 14.55
C PRO A 1 9.76 -10.52 13.16
N PHE A 2 8.91 -10.76 12.17
CA PHE A 2 9.03 -10.14 10.85
C PHE A 2 7.68 -9.55 10.46
N VAL A 3 7.68 -8.29 10.04
CA VAL A 3 6.45 -7.59 9.61
C VAL A 3 6.59 -7.29 8.13
N LEU A 4 5.70 -7.86 7.33
CA LEU A 4 5.58 -7.57 5.91
C LEU A 4 4.43 -6.58 5.72
N ILE A 5 4.75 -5.33 5.43
CA ILE A 5 3.74 -4.33 5.05
C ILE A 5 3.56 -4.38 3.54
N VAL A 6 2.34 -4.66 3.10
CA VAL A 6 1.95 -4.57 1.70
C VAL A 6 1.11 -3.31 1.52
N VAL A 7 1.67 -2.31 0.85
CA VAL A 7 0.90 -1.12 0.46
C VAL A 7 0.13 -1.47 -0.80
N ASN A 8 -1.18 -1.65 -0.67
CA ASN A 8 -2.06 -2.03 -1.77
C ASN A 8 -2.83 -0.80 -2.27
N ASN A 9 -2.28 -0.19 -3.32
CA ASN A 9 -2.90 0.90 -4.10
C ASN A 9 -3.38 0.40 -5.48
N ASN A 10 -3.64 -0.91 -5.58
CA ASN A 10 -4.19 -1.60 -6.74
C ASN A 10 -3.40 -1.39 -8.06
N GLY A 11 -2.09 -1.60 -8.04
CA GLY A 11 -1.24 -1.63 -9.23
C GLY A 11 0.02 -0.78 -9.12
N GLY A 12 0.71 -0.57 -10.24
CA GLY A 12 1.95 0.21 -10.31
C GLY A 12 1.72 1.72 -10.28
N GLN A 13 1.27 2.28 -9.16
CA GLN A 13 0.89 3.70 -9.10
C GLN A 13 2.03 4.71 -9.28
N ILE A 14 3.29 4.26 -9.34
CA ILE A 14 4.40 5.05 -9.86
C ILE A 14 4.09 5.61 -11.26
N PHE A 15 3.32 4.90 -12.08
CA PHE A 15 2.93 5.35 -13.42
C PHE A 15 1.85 6.44 -13.42
N SER A 16 1.21 6.70 -12.28
CA SER A 16 0.35 7.88 -12.05
C SER A 16 1.17 9.13 -11.67
N LEU A 17 2.37 8.94 -11.12
CA LEU A 17 3.33 10.02 -10.86
C LEU A 17 4.07 10.43 -12.15
N LEU A 18 4.40 9.46 -13.00
CA LEU A 18 5.06 9.70 -14.29
C LEU A 18 4.06 10.25 -15.34
N PRO A 19 4.51 11.03 -16.33
CA PRO A 19 3.67 11.58 -17.39
C PRO A 19 3.31 10.51 -18.44
N THR A 20 2.65 9.43 -18.01
CA THR A 20 2.22 8.34 -18.87
C THR A 20 0.94 8.69 -19.64
N PRO A 21 0.74 8.20 -20.88
CA PRO A 21 -0.47 8.48 -21.66
C PRO A 21 -1.72 7.94 -20.96
N GLN A 22 -2.66 8.83 -20.61
CA GLN A 22 -3.86 8.47 -19.83
C GLN A 22 -4.66 7.33 -20.47
N SER A 23 -4.85 7.35 -21.79
CA SER A 23 -5.61 6.32 -22.53
C SER A 23 -5.00 4.91 -22.49
N LYS A 24 -3.72 4.79 -22.14
CA LYS A 24 -2.99 3.51 -22.07
C LYS A 24 -2.60 3.14 -20.63
N ARG A 25 -2.72 4.08 -19.69
CA ARG A 25 -2.15 4.00 -18.35
C ARG A 25 -2.65 2.77 -17.58
N GLU A 26 -3.96 2.57 -17.52
CA GLU A 26 -4.53 1.46 -16.74
C GLU A 26 -4.09 0.08 -17.28
N ARG A 27 -4.30 -0.14 -18.58
CA ARG A 27 -4.08 -1.45 -19.21
C ARG A 27 -2.61 -1.82 -19.37
N PHE A 28 -1.74 -0.86 -19.67
CA PHE A 28 -0.35 -1.13 -20.07
C PHE A 28 0.69 -0.69 -19.05
N TYR A 29 0.29 -0.01 -17.98
CA TYR A 29 1.23 0.48 -16.96
C TYR A 29 0.78 0.12 -15.54
N LEU A 30 -0.40 0.56 -15.10
CA LEU A 30 -0.87 0.32 -13.72
C LEU A 30 -1.12 -1.17 -13.47
N MET A 31 -1.75 -1.85 -14.44
CA MET A 31 -2.06 -3.27 -14.37
C MET A 31 -2.72 -3.66 -13.02
N PRO A 32 -3.86 -3.04 -12.66
CA PRO A 32 -4.57 -3.37 -11.43
C PRO A 32 -4.91 -4.86 -11.41
N GLN A 33 -4.53 -5.54 -10.34
CA GLN A 33 -4.82 -6.97 -10.17
C GLN A 33 -6.13 -7.20 -9.41
N ASN A 34 -6.65 -6.18 -8.71
CA ASN A 34 -7.89 -6.25 -7.93
C ASN A 34 -7.90 -7.41 -6.93
N VAL A 35 -6.81 -7.55 -6.15
CA VAL A 35 -6.63 -8.62 -5.16
C VAL A 35 -6.32 -8.07 -3.78
N HIS A 36 -6.62 -8.88 -2.77
CA HIS A 36 -6.18 -8.73 -1.39
C HIS A 36 -5.24 -9.88 -1.01
N PHE A 37 -4.50 -9.73 0.09
CA PHE A 37 -3.47 -10.67 0.52
C PHE A 37 -3.90 -11.57 1.69
N ASP A 38 -5.17 -11.51 2.12
CA ASP A 38 -5.72 -12.30 3.22
C ASP A 38 -5.62 -13.81 2.95
N HIS A 39 -6.08 -14.27 1.77
CA HIS A 39 -5.98 -15.68 1.39
C HIS A 39 -4.53 -16.13 1.16
N ALA A 40 -3.66 -15.24 0.66
CA ALA A 40 -2.24 -15.55 0.52
C ALA A 40 -1.58 -15.77 1.88
N ALA A 41 -1.88 -14.93 2.87
CA ALA A 41 -1.40 -15.12 4.24
C ALA A 41 -1.96 -16.39 4.87
N ALA A 42 -3.26 -16.68 4.68
CA ALA A 42 -3.92 -17.88 5.19
C ALA A 42 -3.30 -19.17 4.60
N MET A 43 -2.94 -19.18 3.31
CA MET A 43 -2.29 -20.33 2.65
C MET A 43 -0.99 -20.76 3.34
N PHE A 44 -0.23 -19.80 3.88
CA PHE A 44 1.03 -20.06 4.59
C PHE A 44 0.87 -20.02 6.12
N ASN A 45 -0.36 -19.99 6.62
CA ASN A 45 -0.69 -19.93 8.04
C ASN A 45 0.00 -18.74 8.75
N LEU A 46 0.05 -17.59 8.07
CA LEU A 46 0.61 -16.33 8.57
C LEU A 46 -0.47 -15.49 9.26
N ARG A 47 -0.07 -14.69 10.24
CA ARG A 47 -0.95 -13.67 10.82
C ARG A 47 -1.21 -12.57 9.78
N TYR A 48 -2.46 -12.16 9.62
CA TYR A 48 -2.88 -11.15 8.65
C TYR A 48 -3.72 -10.07 9.33
N HIS A 49 -3.45 -8.82 8.98
CA HIS A 49 -4.21 -7.66 9.42
C HIS A 49 -4.39 -6.68 8.27
N ARG A 50 -5.54 -6.01 8.24
CA ARG A 50 -5.85 -4.92 7.30
C ARG A 50 -6.41 -3.74 8.08
N PRO A 51 -5.56 -2.96 8.76
CA PRO A 51 -6.01 -1.86 9.61
C PRO A 51 -6.63 -0.75 8.74
N GLU A 52 -7.71 -0.16 9.23
CA GLU A 52 -8.45 0.89 8.51
C GLU A 52 -8.05 2.30 8.95
N ASN A 53 -7.26 2.42 10.01
CA ASN A 53 -6.81 3.68 10.60
C ASN A 53 -5.46 3.52 11.33
N TRP A 54 -4.92 4.66 11.79
CA TRP A 54 -3.63 4.71 12.49
C TRP A 54 -3.64 3.98 13.83
N GLU A 55 -4.72 4.08 14.62
CA GLU A 55 -4.81 3.43 15.92
C GLU A 55 -4.75 1.90 15.80
N GLU A 56 -5.46 1.34 14.81
CA GLU A 56 -5.40 -0.07 14.47
C GLU A 56 -4.02 -0.50 13.99
N LEU A 57 -3.38 0.29 13.12
CA LEU A 57 -2.03 -0.01 12.64
C LEU A 57 -1.02 -0.05 13.80
N GLU A 58 -1.06 0.92 14.71
CA GLU A 58 -0.21 0.98 15.89
C GLU A 58 -0.42 -0.24 16.80
N SER A 59 -1.69 -0.59 17.06
CA SER A 59 -2.06 -1.76 17.86
C SER A 59 -1.54 -3.07 17.24
N VAL A 60 -1.74 -3.24 15.93
CA VAL A 60 -1.27 -4.42 15.19
C VAL A 60 0.26 -4.51 15.21
N LEU A 61 0.97 -3.41 14.97
CA LEU A 61 2.43 -3.38 15.03
C LEU A 61 2.94 -3.74 16.43
N ALA A 62 2.36 -3.13 17.47
CA ALA A 62 2.71 -3.43 18.86
C ALA A 62 2.53 -4.92 19.21
N GLY A 63 1.49 -5.57 18.67
CA GLY A 63 1.27 -7.01 18.79
C GLY A 63 2.27 -7.85 17.97
N ALA A 64 2.54 -7.46 16.72
CA ALA A 64 3.40 -8.20 15.81
C ALA A 64 4.84 -8.34 16.34
N TRP A 65 5.37 -7.30 16.99
CA TRP A 65 6.71 -7.29 17.56
C TRP A 65 6.90 -8.22 18.77
N ARG A 66 5.82 -8.65 19.42
CA ARG A 66 5.89 -9.48 20.64
C ARG A 66 6.06 -10.98 20.37
N THR A 67 5.90 -11.43 19.13
CA THR A 67 5.87 -12.86 18.79
C THR A 67 6.86 -13.16 17.66
N PRO A 68 7.72 -14.20 17.78
CA PRO A 68 8.72 -14.53 16.78
C PRO A 68 8.12 -15.25 15.56
N ALA A 69 7.18 -14.61 14.87
CA ALA A 69 6.62 -15.09 13.61
C ALA A 69 6.44 -13.93 12.62
N THR A 70 6.12 -14.29 11.38
CA THR A 70 5.76 -13.33 10.34
C THR A 70 4.32 -12.84 10.53
N THR A 71 4.11 -11.54 10.36
CA THR A 71 2.79 -10.89 10.29
C THR A 71 2.70 -10.09 9.00
N VAL A 72 1.66 -10.33 8.20
CA VAL A 72 1.33 -9.57 7.00
C VAL A 72 0.36 -8.46 7.41
N ILE A 73 0.69 -7.22 7.06
CA ILE A 73 -0.17 -6.05 7.26
C ILE A 73 -0.44 -5.45 5.89
N GLU A 74 -1.68 -5.50 5.43
CA GLU A 74 -2.11 -4.89 4.18
C GLU A 74 -2.66 -3.49 4.45
N LEU A 75 -2.00 -2.47 3.90
CA LEU A 75 -2.49 -1.10 3.93
C LEU A 75 -3.19 -0.82 2.60
N VAL A 76 -4.52 -0.93 2.60
CA VAL A 76 -5.33 -0.57 1.44
C VAL A 76 -5.50 0.94 1.41
N VAL A 77 -5.05 1.55 0.32
CA VAL A 77 -5.12 3.00 0.13
C VAL A 77 -5.72 3.31 -1.23
N ASN A 78 -6.21 4.54 -1.40
CA ASN A 78 -6.64 5.01 -2.70
C ASN A 78 -5.46 4.99 -3.69
N ASP A 79 -5.81 4.76 -4.95
CA ASP A 79 -4.85 4.54 -6.02
C ASP A 79 -3.82 5.67 -6.18
N THR A 80 -4.29 6.91 -6.25
CA THR A 80 -3.49 8.05 -6.72
C THR A 80 -3.14 9.04 -5.62
N ASP A 81 -3.68 8.90 -4.41
CA ASP A 81 -3.48 9.84 -3.30
C ASP A 81 -1.99 10.05 -2.99
N GLY A 82 -1.19 8.98 -2.98
CA GLY A 82 0.26 9.09 -2.76
C GLY A 82 0.99 9.88 -3.84
N ALA A 83 0.66 9.65 -5.12
CA ALA A 83 1.26 10.38 -6.24
C ALA A 83 0.84 11.87 -6.23
N GLN A 84 -0.43 12.15 -5.98
CA GLN A 84 -0.98 13.50 -5.90
C GLN A 84 -0.39 14.28 -4.71
N THR A 85 -0.31 13.67 -3.54
CA THR A 85 0.27 14.30 -2.34
C THR A 85 1.72 14.72 -2.57
N LEU A 86 2.52 13.86 -3.20
CA LEU A 86 3.91 14.19 -3.55
C LEU A 86 4.00 15.35 -4.54
N GLN A 87 3.18 15.35 -5.60
CA GLN A 87 3.14 16.45 -6.57
C GLN A 87 2.76 17.78 -5.92
N GLN A 88 1.78 17.77 -5.01
CA GLN A 88 1.33 18.95 -4.26
C GLN A 88 2.44 19.50 -3.36
N LEU A 89 3.12 18.63 -2.60
CA LEU A 89 4.23 19.04 -1.73
C LEU A 89 5.40 19.62 -2.52
N LEU A 90 5.75 19.02 -3.67
CA LEU A 90 6.79 19.57 -4.56
C LEU A 90 6.43 20.95 -5.09
N ALA A 91 5.18 21.16 -5.51
CA ALA A 91 4.70 22.46 -5.95
C ALA A 91 4.77 23.50 -4.82
N GLN A 92 4.32 23.15 -3.62
CA GLN A 92 4.37 24.04 -2.45
C GLN A 92 5.80 24.47 -2.11
N VAL A 93 6.74 23.53 -2.07
CA VAL A 93 8.15 23.82 -1.75
C VAL A 93 8.84 24.64 -2.86
N SER A 94 8.44 24.49 -4.12
CA SER A 94 9.01 25.25 -5.24
C SER A 94 8.68 26.75 -5.24
N HIS A 95 7.70 27.17 -4.42
CA HIS A 95 7.29 28.56 -4.25
C HIS A 95 7.84 29.22 -2.97
N LEU A 96 8.63 28.49 -2.17
CA LEU A 96 9.39 29.01 -1.03
C LEU A 96 10.73 29.58 -1.48
#